data_AF-A0A2G2JLL3-F1
#
_entry.id   AF-A0A2G2JLL3-F1
#
_cell.length_a   1.000
_cell.length_b   1.000
_cell.length_c   1.000
_cell.angle_alpha   90.00
_cell.angle_beta   90.00
_cell.angle_gamma   90.00
#
_symmetry.space_group_name_H-M   'P 1'
#
loop_
_entity.id
_entity.type
_entity.pdbx_description
1 polymer ?
#
loop_
_entity_poly.entity_id
_entity_poly.type
_entity_poly.pdbx_seq_one_letter_code
_entity_poly.pdbx_strand_id
1 'polypeptide(L)'
;MQLSKLVVMRTFLVVISLIFTAVASAEGEKLKANEVVPVIDGEVFDRIVVIKGETSDSSQIIKYIRSTDELKSWTKQVVYTRLNEAEIKTAGEYAAALVRALQQVSPGAKYKASASEDGKVVLLDFIVQPRGQNFMELNMYRIEEGAKGVYSLQMIGRLPTVDNPTAESLAPLIQMRQSWMAQTAKFDMSKVKALLDSQ
;
A
#
# COMPACT_ATOMS: atom_id res chain seq x y z
N MET A 1 30.89 7.05 -11.62
CA MET A 1 29.77 6.18 -12.05
C MET A 1 29.43 5.14 -10.96
N GLN A 2 29.01 5.60 -9.77
CA GLN A 2 28.55 4.73 -8.67
C GLN A 2 27.45 5.35 -7.77
N LEU A 3 27.08 6.62 -7.95
CA LEU A 3 26.02 7.27 -7.16
C LEU A 3 24.58 6.88 -7.58
N SER A 4 24.38 6.34 -8.78
CA SER A 4 23.04 6.00 -9.30
C SER A 4 22.43 4.71 -8.71
N LYS A 5 23.22 3.88 -8.03
CA LYS A 5 22.72 2.63 -7.41
C LYS A 5 22.21 2.83 -5.99
N LEU A 6 22.64 3.88 -5.29
CA LEU A 6 22.30 4.11 -3.88
C LEU A 6 20.94 4.80 -3.70
N VAL A 7 20.54 5.67 -4.65
CA VAL A 7 19.24 6.35 -4.63
C VAL A 7 18.10 5.36 -4.89
N VAL A 8 18.28 4.47 -5.88
CA VAL A 8 17.33 3.38 -6.17
C VAL A 8 17.13 2.47 -4.95
N MET A 9 18.16 2.28 -4.12
CA MET A 9 18.09 1.44 -2.92
C MET A 9 17.37 2.11 -1.74
N ARG A 10 17.33 3.45 -1.67
CA ARG A 10 16.55 4.19 -0.66
C ARG A 10 15.07 4.24 -1.00
N THR A 11 14.71 4.34 -2.28
CA THR A 11 13.31 4.27 -2.73
C THR A 11 12.75 2.84 -2.64
N PHE A 12 13.60 1.82 -2.74
CA PHE A 12 13.22 0.40 -2.62
C PHE A 12 12.77 -0.03 -1.21
N LEU A 13 13.21 0.69 -0.17
CA LEU A 13 12.84 0.42 1.23
C LEU A 13 11.40 0.83 1.57
N VAL A 14 10.74 1.59 0.69
CA VAL A 14 9.32 1.97 0.86
C VAL A 14 8.37 0.84 0.46
N VAL A 15 8.81 -0.11 -0.37
CA VAL A 15 7.96 -1.21 -0.89
C VAL A 15 8.05 -2.48 -0.05
N ILE A 16 8.99 -2.53 0.91
CA ILE A 16 9.10 -3.63 1.88
C ILE A 16 8.85 -3.05 3.26
N SER A 17 7.59 -2.97 3.66
CA SER A 17 7.22 -2.76 5.06
C SER A 17 7.55 -4.00 5.90
N LEU A 18 8.84 -4.25 6.14
CA LEU A 18 9.31 -5.05 7.26
C LEU A 18 10.51 -4.38 7.94
N ILE A 19 10.20 -3.90 9.15
CA ILE A 19 11.07 -3.82 10.33
C ILE A 19 11.91 -2.54 10.47
N PHE A 20 11.39 -1.67 11.35
CA PHE A 20 12.05 -0.69 12.20
C PHE A 20 13.59 -0.68 12.19
N THR A 21 14.19 0.39 11.68
CA THR A 21 15.31 1.12 12.31
C THR A 21 15.34 2.56 11.80
N ALA A 22 14.35 3.36 12.20
CA ALA A 22 14.55 4.78 12.40
C ALA A 22 13.65 5.15 13.57
N VAL A 23 14.23 5.82 14.55
CA VAL A 23 13.51 6.43 15.67
C VAL A 23 12.68 7.56 15.07
N ALA A 24 11.56 7.21 14.44
CA ALA A 24 10.50 8.17 14.16
C ALA A 24 9.90 8.49 15.52
N SER A 25 10.07 9.72 15.99
CA SER A 25 9.29 10.25 17.10
C SER A 25 7.84 9.94 16.79
N ALA A 26 7.28 8.96 17.49
CA ALA A 26 5.86 8.65 17.48
C ALA A 26 5.15 9.73 18.28
N GLU A 27 5.24 10.98 17.85
CA GLU A 27 4.28 12.00 18.23
C GLU A 27 3.06 11.74 17.37
N GLY A 28 2.07 11.05 17.96
CA GLY A 28 0.76 10.95 17.38
C GLY A 28 0.17 12.35 17.28
N GLU A 29 0.41 13.03 16.16
CA GLU A 29 -0.43 14.14 15.76
C GLU A 29 -1.86 13.62 15.70
N LYS A 30 -2.73 14.15 16.56
CA LYS A 30 -4.17 13.96 16.47
C LYS A 30 -4.63 14.62 15.18
N LEU A 31 -4.64 13.84 14.11
CA LEU A 31 -5.34 14.17 12.89
C LEU A 31 -6.82 14.42 13.21
N LYS A 32 -7.38 15.49 12.64
CA LYS A 32 -8.72 15.97 13.02
C LYS A 32 -9.78 14.97 12.55
N ALA A 33 -10.86 14.83 13.31
CA ALA A 33 -11.93 13.83 13.17
C ALA A 33 -12.72 13.85 11.85
N ASN A 34 -12.27 14.62 10.86
CA ASN A 34 -12.84 14.79 9.53
C ASN A 34 -11.91 14.29 8.40
N GLU A 35 -10.79 13.64 8.74
CA GLU A 35 -9.88 13.04 7.78
C GLU A 35 -10.42 11.69 7.30
N VAL A 36 -10.08 11.31 6.07
CA VAL A 36 -10.65 10.19 5.31
C VAL A 36 -10.24 8.85 5.93
N VAL A 37 -10.80 8.53 7.09
CA VAL A 37 -10.60 7.24 7.76
C VAL A 37 -11.20 6.16 6.87
N PRO A 38 -10.42 5.18 6.39
CA PRO A 38 -10.95 4.14 5.55
C PRO A 38 -11.91 3.26 6.35
N VAL A 39 -13.07 2.97 5.76
CA VAL A 39 -14.01 1.95 6.24
C VAL A 39 -14.06 0.84 5.19
N ILE A 40 -13.52 -0.34 5.53
CA ILE A 40 -13.43 -1.49 4.62
C ILE A 40 -14.13 -2.67 5.28
N ASP A 41 -15.06 -3.32 4.59
CA ASP A 41 -15.88 -4.41 5.16
C ASP A 41 -16.58 -4.03 6.48
N GLY A 42 -16.91 -2.75 6.68
CA GLY A 42 -17.49 -2.24 7.93
C GLY A 42 -16.49 -2.02 9.07
N GLU A 43 -15.20 -2.30 8.86
CA GLU A 43 -14.14 -2.05 9.83
C GLU A 43 -13.54 -0.66 9.65
N VAL A 44 -13.33 0.05 10.76
CA VAL A 44 -12.77 1.40 10.80
C VAL A 44 -11.26 1.33 11.08
N PHE A 45 -10.46 2.05 10.28
CA PHE A 45 -8.99 2.10 10.42
C PHE A 45 -8.55 3.46 10.98
N ASP A 46 -8.74 3.66 12.28
CA ASP A 46 -8.63 4.93 13.01
C ASP A 46 -7.26 5.21 13.64
N ARG A 47 -6.34 4.23 13.67
CA ARG A 47 -4.97 4.45 14.15
C ARG A 47 -4.05 4.78 12.98
N ILE A 48 -3.44 5.95 13.06
CA ILE A 48 -2.76 6.57 11.92
C ILE A 48 -1.26 6.69 12.19
N VAL A 49 -0.45 6.34 11.18
CA VAL A 49 0.99 6.57 11.14
C VAL A 49 1.31 7.36 9.88
N VAL A 50 1.81 8.58 10.05
CA VAL A 50 2.14 9.48 8.94
C VAL A 50 3.65 9.46 8.70
N ILE A 51 4.04 9.32 7.43
CA ILE A 51 5.43 9.41 6.97
C ILE A 51 5.47 10.49 5.90
N LYS A 52 6.02 11.66 6.23
CA LYS A 52 6.21 12.79 5.30
C LYS A 52 7.70 12.91 4.94
N GLY A 53 8.00 13.29 3.70
CA GLY A 53 9.33 13.81 3.37
C GLY A 53 9.50 15.25 3.85
N GLU A 54 10.70 15.79 3.69
CA GLU A 54 11.09 17.08 4.28
C GLU A 54 10.38 18.31 3.69
N THR A 55 9.77 18.18 2.50
CA THR A 55 9.11 19.29 1.80
C THR A 55 7.66 18.95 1.43
N SER A 56 6.83 19.97 1.22
CA SER A 56 5.44 19.81 0.76
C SER A 56 5.30 19.11 -0.59
N ASP A 57 6.38 19.14 -1.38
CA ASP A 57 6.45 18.50 -2.71
C ASP A 57 7.00 17.07 -2.64
N SER A 58 7.38 16.59 -1.46
CA SER A 58 7.90 15.24 -1.30
C SER A 58 6.81 14.16 -1.38
N SER A 59 7.24 12.92 -1.58
CA SER A 59 6.38 11.75 -1.43
C SER A 59 5.81 11.69 0.00
N GLN A 60 4.54 11.34 0.11
CA GLN A 60 3.82 11.25 1.37
C GLN A 60 3.10 9.92 1.50
N ILE A 61 3.17 9.33 2.70
CA ILE A 61 2.53 8.05 3.02
C ILE A 61 1.75 8.21 4.32
N ILE A 62 0.48 7.79 4.32
CA ILE A 62 -0.35 7.70 5.51
C ILE A 62 -0.80 6.26 5.65
N LYS A 63 -0.46 5.62 6.77
CA LYS A 63 -0.84 4.24 7.08
C LYS A 63 -1.93 4.25 8.13
N TYR A 64 -2.97 3.46 7.88
CA TYR A 64 -4.11 3.28 8.76
C TYR A 64 -4.18 1.83 9.20
N ILE A 65 -4.26 1.61 10.50
CA ILE A 65 -4.51 0.31 11.10
C ILE A 65 -5.72 0.41 12.03
N ARG A 66 -6.33 -0.73 12.34
CA ARG A 66 -7.43 -0.78 13.31
C ARG A 66 -6.91 -0.41 14.70
N SER A 67 -7.67 0.36 15.48
CA SER A 67 -7.34 0.64 16.89
C SER A 67 -7.25 -0.61 17.75
N THR A 68 -7.91 -1.70 17.34
CA THR A 68 -7.84 -3.01 18.01
C THR A 68 -6.56 -3.79 17.73
N ASP A 69 -5.82 -3.44 16.68
CA ASP A 69 -4.56 -4.09 16.32
C ASP A 69 -3.37 -3.40 17.02
N GLU A 70 -2.25 -4.10 17.24
CA GLU A 70 -1.00 -3.44 17.64
C GLU A 70 -0.16 -3.04 16.42
N LEU A 71 0.69 -2.03 16.57
CA LEU A 71 1.59 -1.58 15.48
C LEU A 71 2.50 -2.69 14.95
N LYS A 72 2.86 -3.68 15.79
CA LYS A 72 3.77 -4.77 15.41
C LYS A 72 3.03 -6.03 14.93
N SER A 73 1.76 -6.18 15.26
CA SER A 73 0.99 -7.43 15.06
C SER A 73 -0.33 -7.21 14.31
N TRP A 74 -0.49 -6.08 13.62
CA TRP A 74 -1.67 -5.80 12.80
C TRP A 74 -1.90 -6.87 11.74
N THR A 75 -3.19 -7.11 11.44
CA THR A 75 -3.60 -8.09 10.42
C THR A 75 -4.18 -7.45 9.18
N LYS A 76 -4.70 -6.21 9.30
CA LYS A 76 -5.14 -5.40 8.15
C LYS A 76 -4.54 -4.01 8.23
N GLN A 77 -4.20 -3.45 7.07
CA GLN A 77 -3.71 -2.09 6.93
C GLN A 77 -4.25 -1.46 5.64
N VAL A 78 -4.53 -0.17 5.70
CA VAL A 78 -4.77 0.65 4.51
C VAL A 78 -3.67 1.69 4.41
N VAL A 79 -3.15 1.93 3.21
CA VAL A 79 -2.10 2.93 2.98
C VAL A 79 -2.53 3.87 1.89
N TYR A 80 -2.42 5.17 2.14
CA TYR A 80 -2.55 6.22 1.13
C TYR A 80 -1.16 6.73 0.81
N THR A 81 -0.85 6.85 -0.49
CA THR A 81 0.45 7.36 -0.95
C THR A 81 0.23 8.45 -1.99
N ARG A 82 0.98 9.55 -1.87
CA ARG A 82 1.32 10.43 -2.99
C ARG A 82 2.79 10.22 -3.29
N LEU A 83 3.09 9.71 -4.46
CA LEU A 83 4.45 9.51 -4.94
C LEU A 83 4.81 10.67 -5.87
N ASN A 84 5.85 11.41 -5.52
CA ASN A 84 6.41 12.46 -6.37
C ASN A 84 7.88 12.17 -6.65
N GLU A 85 8.13 11.20 -7.53
CA GLU A 85 9.46 10.82 -7.97
C GLU A 85 9.71 11.28 -9.40
N ALA A 86 10.96 11.58 -9.75
CA ALA A 86 11.32 12.07 -11.07
C ALA A 86 11.03 11.02 -12.17
N GLU A 87 11.24 9.74 -11.87
CA GLU A 87 11.14 8.64 -12.83
C GLU A 87 9.75 7.99 -12.90
N ILE A 88 8.80 8.39 -12.05
CA ILE A 88 7.44 7.81 -12.00
C ILE A 88 6.44 8.93 -12.20
N LYS A 89 5.91 9.03 -13.42
CA LYS A 89 4.96 10.07 -13.84
C LYS A 89 3.56 9.55 -14.12
N THR A 90 3.43 8.25 -14.39
CA THR A 90 2.17 7.62 -14.75
C THR A 90 1.76 6.53 -13.76
N ALA A 91 0.46 6.19 -13.73
CA ALA A 91 -0.04 5.08 -12.93
C ALA A 91 0.59 3.74 -13.36
N GLY A 92 0.80 3.57 -14.66
CA GLY A 92 1.45 2.38 -15.24
C GLY A 92 2.91 2.22 -14.81
N GLU A 93 3.69 3.31 -14.79
CA GLU A 93 5.08 3.28 -14.32
C GLU A 93 5.16 2.92 -12.84
N TYR A 94 4.26 3.46 -12.02
CA TYR A 94 4.24 3.12 -10.60
C TYR A 94 3.87 1.65 -10.39
N ALA A 95 2.84 1.15 -11.09
CA ALA A 95 2.48 -0.26 -11.05
C ALA A 95 3.64 -1.17 -11.49
N ALA A 96 4.35 -0.80 -12.55
CA ALA A 96 5.53 -1.52 -13.02
C ALA A 96 6.66 -1.51 -11.98
N ALA A 97 6.89 -0.39 -11.28
CA ALA A 97 7.88 -0.31 -10.20
C ALA A 97 7.51 -1.24 -9.02
N LEU A 98 6.24 -1.28 -8.62
CA LEU A 98 5.73 -2.20 -7.60
C LEU A 98 5.92 -3.67 -8.00
N VAL A 99 5.59 -4.01 -9.25
CA VAL A 99 5.79 -5.37 -9.78
C VAL A 99 7.27 -5.75 -9.80
N ARG A 100 8.16 -4.84 -10.22
CA ARG A 100 9.61 -5.09 -10.18
C ARG A 100 10.08 -5.35 -8.75
N ALA A 101 9.60 -4.57 -7.78
CA ALA A 101 9.93 -4.77 -6.38
C ALA A 101 9.41 -6.11 -5.84
N LEU A 102 8.17 -6.49 -6.19
CA LEU A 102 7.60 -7.80 -5.89
C LEU A 102 8.49 -8.94 -6.40
N GLN A 103 8.95 -8.86 -7.65
CA GLN A 103 9.79 -9.91 -8.23
C GLN A 103 11.18 -10.01 -7.61
N GLN A 104 11.69 -8.92 -7.02
CA GLN A 104 12.96 -8.98 -6.28
C GLN A 104 12.82 -9.71 -4.94
N VAL A 105 11.69 -9.51 -4.24
CA VAL A 105 11.47 -10.13 -2.92
C VAL A 105 10.89 -11.54 -3.01
N SER A 106 10.13 -11.82 -4.06
CA SER A 106 9.49 -13.12 -4.29
C SER A 106 9.54 -13.44 -5.79
N PRO A 107 10.69 -13.93 -6.27
CA PRO A 107 10.86 -14.33 -7.67
C PRO A 107 9.86 -15.44 -8.01
N GLY A 108 8.87 -15.14 -8.85
CA GLY A 108 7.80 -16.07 -9.22
C GLY A 108 6.43 -15.75 -8.62
N ALA A 109 6.32 -14.74 -7.74
CA ALA A 109 5.03 -14.24 -7.28
C ALA A 109 4.18 -13.82 -8.47
N LYS A 110 2.92 -14.26 -8.47
CA LYS A 110 1.94 -13.89 -9.49
C LYS A 110 1.23 -12.61 -9.06
N TYR A 111 0.91 -11.79 -10.04
CA TYR A 111 0.12 -10.57 -9.87
C TYR A 111 -0.93 -10.50 -10.97
N LYS A 112 -1.98 -9.71 -10.73
CA LYS A 112 -2.92 -9.27 -11.76
C LYS A 112 -2.90 -7.76 -11.80
N ALA A 113 -2.85 -7.21 -13.01
CA ALA A 113 -2.96 -5.79 -13.24
C ALA A 113 -4.03 -5.53 -14.31
N SER A 114 -4.79 -4.46 -14.14
CA SER A 114 -5.73 -3.97 -15.15
C SER A 114 -5.68 -2.45 -15.14
N ALA A 115 -5.83 -1.84 -16.31
CA ALA A 115 -5.85 -0.39 -16.46
C ALA A 115 -7.22 0.08 -16.99
N SER A 116 -7.60 1.30 -16.66
CA SER A 116 -8.69 2.00 -17.35
C SER A 116 -8.36 2.20 -18.83
N GLU A 117 -9.37 2.49 -19.66
CA GLU A 117 -9.20 2.73 -21.09
C GLU A 117 -8.22 3.87 -21.40
N ASP A 118 -8.18 4.89 -20.54
CA ASP A 118 -7.26 6.04 -20.66
C ASP A 118 -5.90 5.81 -19.98
N GLY A 119 -5.68 4.65 -19.35
CA GLY A 119 -4.45 4.28 -18.66
C GLY A 119 -4.16 5.02 -17.35
N LYS A 120 -5.02 5.96 -16.94
CA LYS A 120 -4.79 6.82 -15.77
C LYS A 120 -5.10 6.16 -14.44
N VAL A 121 -5.84 5.05 -14.47
CA VAL A 121 -6.16 4.24 -13.30
C VAL A 121 -5.59 2.84 -13.52
N VAL A 122 -4.82 2.35 -12.56
CA VAL A 122 -4.34 0.96 -12.54
C VAL A 122 -4.82 0.29 -11.26
N LEU A 123 -5.44 -0.88 -11.42
CA LEU A 123 -5.68 -1.82 -10.33
C LEU A 123 -4.60 -2.89 -10.38
N LEU A 124 -3.94 -3.14 -9.26
CA LEU A 124 -2.89 -4.14 -9.13
C LEU A 124 -3.15 -4.98 -7.88
N ASP A 125 -3.18 -6.29 -8.02
CA ASP A 125 -3.28 -7.19 -6.87
C ASP A 125 -2.28 -8.35 -6.95
N PHE A 126 -1.75 -8.73 -5.79
CA PHE A 126 -0.85 -9.86 -5.65
C PHE A 126 -0.90 -10.43 -4.24
N ILE A 127 -0.42 -11.66 -4.10
CA ILE A 127 -0.19 -12.31 -2.81
C ILE A 127 1.29 -12.62 -2.73
N VAL A 128 1.90 -12.31 -1.59
CA VAL A 128 3.30 -12.60 -1.31
C VAL A 128 3.41 -13.25 0.06
N GLN A 129 4.31 -14.22 0.21
CA GLN A 129 4.72 -14.70 1.52
C GLN A 129 6.10 -14.09 1.83
N PRO A 130 6.19 -13.12 2.76
CA PRO A 130 7.47 -12.54 3.11
C PRO A 130 8.42 -13.58 3.71
N ARG A 131 9.71 -13.49 3.37
CA ARG A 131 10.71 -14.46 3.83
C ARG A 131 10.82 -14.46 5.37
N GLY A 132 10.75 -15.65 5.96
CA GLY A 132 10.88 -15.83 7.41
C GLY A 132 9.65 -15.39 8.20
N GLN A 133 8.51 -15.13 7.53
CA GLN A 133 7.25 -14.82 8.17
C GLN A 133 6.26 -15.98 8.03
N ASN A 134 5.44 -16.17 9.05
CA ASN A 134 4.40 -17.21 9.11
C ASN A 134 3.04 -16.70 8.62
N PHE A 135 3.06 -15.75 7.69
CA PHE A 135 1.85 -15.20 7.08
C PHE A 135 2.04 -14.95 5.59
N MET A 136 0.95 -14.97 4.86
CA MET A 136 0.80 -14.45 3.51
C MET A 136 0.22 -13.03 3.57
N GLU A 137 0.65 -12.16 2.67
CA GLU A 137 0.14 -10.81 2.49
C GLU A 137 -0.60 -10.68 1.17
N LEU A 138 -1.92 -10.50 1.24
CA LEU A 138 -2.72 -9.99 0.14
C LEU A 138 -2.50 -8.48 0.02
N ASN A 139 -2.14 -8.03 -1.17
CA ASN A 139 -1.97 -6.62 -1.49
C ASN A 139 -2.90 -6.25 -2.63
N MET A 140 -3.69 -5.19 -2.46
CA MET A 140 -4.56 -4.64 -3.50
C MET A 140 -4.35 -3.14 -3.61
N TYR A 141 -4.01 -2.69 -4.81
CA TYR A 141 -3.74 -1.30 -5.12
C TYR A 141 -4.80 -0.76 -6.07
N ARG A 142 -5.20 0.49 -5.83
CA ARG A 142 -5.71 1.40 -6.85
C ARG A 142 -4.73 2.54 -6.98
N ILE A 143 -4.24 2.76 -8.19
CA ILE A 143 -3.21 3.74 -8.51
C ILE A 143 -3.83 4.71 -9.51
N GLU A 144 -3.69 6.01 -9.24
CA GLU A 144 -4.21 7.05 -10.12
C GLU A 144 -3.22 8.19 -10.30
N GLU A 145 -3.18 8.73 -11.50
CA GLU A 145 -2.48 9.99 -11.77
C GLU A 145 -3.19 11.19 -11.10
N GLY A 146 -2.42 12.23 -10.80
CA GLY A 146 -2.94 13.51 -10.31
C GLY A 146 -1.95 14.65 -10.50
N ALA A 147 -2.32 15.84 -10.06
CA ALA A 147 -1.59 17.07 -10.37
C ALA A 147 -0.22 17.16 -9.69
N LYS A 148 -0.07 16.59 -8.47
CA LYS A 148 1.19 16.63 -7.70
C LYS A 148 1.95 15.31 -7.69
N GLY A 149 1.64 14.39 -8.61
CA GLY A 149 2.29 13.08 -8.72
C GLY A 149 1.32 11.93 -8.95
N VAL A 150 1.76 10.71 -8.62
CA VAL A 150 0.95 9.50 -8.73
C VAL A 150 0.45 9.11 -7.34
N TYR A 151 -0.84 8.86 -7.21
CA TYR A 151 -1.49 8.56 -5.95
C TYR A 151 -1.85 7.08 -5.89
N SER A 152 -1.82 6.50 -4.70
CA SER A 152 -2.33 5.14 -4.50
C SER A 152 -3.10 4.99 -3.20
N LEU A 153 -4.09 4.11 -3.28
CA LEU A 153 -4.70 3.39 -2.18
C LEU A 153 -4.16 1.96 -2.21
N GLN A 154 -3.68 1.47 -1.07
CA GLN A 154 -3.31 0.07 -0.88
C GLN A 154 -4.10 -0.53 0.28
N MET A 155 -4.73 -1.68 0.07
CA MET A 155 -5.27 -2.54 1.12
C MET A 155 -4.34 -3.74 1.31
N ILE A 156 -3.96 -4.00 2.57
CA ILE A 156 -3.04 -5.08 2.95
C ILE A 156 -3.72 -5.96 3.97
N GLY A 157 -3.74 -7.27 3.71
CA GLY A 157 -4.30 -8.28 4.59
C GLY A 157 -3.29 -9.39 4.85
N ARG A 158 -2.99 -9.64 6.12
CA ARG A 158 -2.16 -10.75 6.59
C ARG A 158 -3.04 -11.91 6.98
N LEU A 159 -2.79 -13.07 6.38
CA LEU A 159 -3.38 -14.33 6.81
C LEU A 159 -2.29 -15.31 7.21
N PRO A 160 -2.53 -16.22 8.16
CA PRO A 160 -1.61 -17.30 8.45
C PRO A 160 -1.17 -18.04 7.19
N THR A 161 0.09 -18.45 7.13
CA THR A 161 0.55 -19.38 6.10
C THR A 161 -0.21 -20.68 6.23
N VAL A 162 -0.61 -21.25 5.10
CA VAL A 162 -1.34 -22.52 5.03
C VAL A 162 -0.42 -23.58 4.46
N ASP A 163 0.00 -24.52 5.29
CA ASP A 163 0.69 -25.73 4.83
C ASP A 163 -0.32 -26.64 4.12
N ASN A 164 0.02 -27.08 2.90
CA ASN A 164 -0.86 -27.89 2.03
C ASN A 164 -2.24 -27.24 1.76
N PRO A 165 -2.28 -26.19 0.92
CA PRO A 165 -3.50 -25.44 0.67
C PRO A 165 -4.63 -26.30 0.10
N THR A 166 -5.81 -26.19 0.71
CA THR A 166 -7.08 -26.77 0.23
C THR A 166 -8.04 -25.63 -0.12
N ALA A 167 -9.13 -25.94 -0.83
CA ALA A 167 -10.15 -24.94 -1.13
C ALA A 167 -10.76 -24.33 0.14
N GLU A 168 -10.94 -25.13 1.19
CA GLU A 168 -11.49 -24.70 2.48
C GLU A 168 -10.50 -23.80 3.22
N SER A 169 -9.22 -24.18 3.31
CA SER A 169 -8.23 -23.37 4.02
C SER A 169 -7.89 -22.06 3.30
N LEU A 170 -8.13 -21.97 1.99
CA LEU A 170 -7.99 -20.74 1.22
C LEU A 170 -9.27 -19.90 1.14
N ALA A 171 -10.42 -20.41 1.61
CA ALA A 171 -11.70 -19.71 1.52
C ALA A 171 -11.66 -18.29 2.13
N PRO A 172 -11.03 -18.04 3.30
CA PRO A 172 -10.93 -16.70 3.87
C PRO A 172 -10.16 -15.71 2.97
N LEU A 173 -9.06 -16.18 2.36
CA LEU A 173 -8.26 -15.38 1.42
C LEU A 173 -9.06 -15.05 0.15
N ILE A 174 -9.77 -16.03 -0.40
CA ILE A 174 -10.62 -15.87 -1.58
C ILE A 174 -11.73 -14.85 -1.30
N GLN A 175 -12.43 -15.00 -0.18
CA GLN A 175 -13.51 -14.10 0.23
C GLN A 175 -12.99 -12.66 0.42
N MET A 176 -11.87 -12.50 1.14
CA MET A 176 -11.26 -11.18 1.34
C MET A 176 -10.85 -10.54 0.01
N ARG A 177 -10.17 -11.29 -0.87
CA ARG A 177 -9.77 -10.78 -2.19
C ARG A 177 -10.96 -10.35 -3.04
N GLN A 178 -12.04 -11.11 -3.03
CA GLN A 178 -13.27 -10.75 -3.76
C GLN A 178 -13.91 -9.47 -3.21
N SER A 179 -14.05 -9.37 -1.89
CA SER A 179 -14.64 -8.18 -1.26
C SER A 179 -13.81 -6.92 -1.51
N TRP A 180 -12.48 -7.04 -1.36
CA TRP A 180 -11.58 -5.91 -1.48
C TRP A 180 -11.38 -5.46 -2.92
N MET A 181 -11.49 -6.36 -3.90
CA MET A 181 -11.41 -5.98 -5.31
C MET A 181 -12.45 -4.93 -5.67
N ALA A 182 -13.71 -5.16 -5.28
CA ALA A 182 -14.80 -4.23 -5.56
C ALA A 182 -14.66 -2.90 -4.81
N GLN A 183 -14.21 -2.96 -3.55
CA GLN A 183 -14.03 -1.76 -2.72
C GLN A 183 -12.86 -0.92 -3.21
N THR A 184 -11.71 -1.54 -3.50
CA THR A 184 -10.54 -0.87 -4.07
C THR A 184 -10.89 -0.18 -5.39
N ALA A 185 -11.58 -0.90 -6.29
CA ALA A 185 -12.01 -0.38 -7.59
C ALA A 185 -13.07 0.74 -7.53
N LYS A 186 -13.75 0.94 -6.40
CA LYS A 186 -14.77 1.99 -6.22
C LYS A 186 -14.38 3.04 -5.18
N PHE A 187 -13.21 2.93 -4.56
CA PHE A 187 -12.79 3.84 -3.51
C PHE A 187 -12.72 5.28 -4.02
N ASP A 188 -13.15 6.22 -3.19
CA ASP A 188 -13.18 7.66 -3.52
C ASP A 188 -11.76 8.24 -3.48
N MET A 189 -11.05 8.12 -4.61
CA MET A 189 -9.68 8.63 -4.74
C MET A 189 -9.61 10.15 -4.73
N SER A 190 -10.69 10.88 -5.04
CA SER A 190 -10.70 12.34 -4.93
C SER A 190 -10.48 12.79 -3.50
N LYS A 191 -11.09 12.10 -2.53
CA LYS A 191 -10.87 12.33 -1.10
C LYS A 191 -9.43 12.00 -0.67
N VAL A 192 -8.89 10.88 -1.16
CA VAL A 192 -7.49 10.49 -0.87
C VAL A 192 -6.51 11.54 -1.38
N LYS A 193 -6.68 12.00 -2.62
CA LYS A 193 -5.85 13.04 -3.24
C LYS A 193 -5.94 14.36 -2.47
N ALA A 194 -7.15 14.81 -2.16
CA ALA A 194 -7.37 16.04 -1.39
C ALA A 194 -6.70 15.98 -0.01
N LEU A 195 -6.79 14.84 0.69
CA LEU A 195 -6.12 14.64 1.97
C LEU A 195 -4.60 14.75 1.81
N LEU A 196 -4.00 13.96 0.91
CA LEU A 196 -2.55 13.96 0.69
C LEU A 196 -2.02 15.30 0.19
N ASP A 197 -2.83 16.11 -0.49
CA ASP A 197 -2.43 17.42 -0.98
C ASP A 197 -2.58 18.54 0.05
N SER A 198 -3.31 18.30 1.15
CA SER A 198 -3.58 19.26 2.24
C SER A 198 -2.60 19.19 3.41
N GLN A 199 -1.76 18.16 3.42
CA GLN A 199 -0.82 17.82 4.50
C GLN A 199 0.58 18.36 4.25
#